data_AF-A0A8T6KNH9-F1
#
_entry.id   AF-A0A8T6KNH9-F1
#
_cell.length_a   1.000
_cell.length_b   1.000
_cell.length_c   1.000
_cell.angle_alpha   90.00
_cell.angle_beta   90.00
_cell.angle_gamma   90.00
#
_symmetry.space_group_name_H-M   'P 1'
#
loop_
_entity.id
_entity.type
_entity.pdbx_description
1 polymer ?
#
loop_
_entity_poly.entity_id
_entity_poly.type
_entity_poly.pdbx_seq_one_letter_code
_entity_poly.pdbx_strand_id
1 'polypeptide(L)'
;CNANAITAGLRLFPDYYVQIIDHIKQIGGSNFMAAPSGANMEAITEALGPSVERYFKGAADMTEEGIDKVPLFRLAWDVVGTSLAGRQELYERFFFGDQQVSKSQSYLRFDKTEAIETVRRLLDPKWLSHS
;
A
#
# COMPACT_ATOMS: atom_id res chain seq x y z
N CYS A 1 -5.75 10.02 25.18
CA CYS A 1 -5.85 9.48 23.82
C CYS A 1 -6.39 10.57 22.89
N ASN A 2 -5.77 10.82 21.73
CA ASN A 2 -6.20 11.89 20.82
C ASN A 2 -7.29 11.36 19.87
N ALA A 3 -8.55 11.73 20.12
CA ALA A 3 -9.70 11.27 19.32
C ALA A 3 -9.64 11.71 17.85
N ASN A 4 -9.04 12.87 17.58
CA ASN A 4 -8.86 13.36 16.21
C ASN A 4 -7.85 12.51 15.44
N ALA A 5 -6.78 12.07 16.10
CA ALA A 5 -5.77 11.20 15.49
C ALA A 5 -6.34 9.81 15.11
N ILE A 6 -7.13 9.20 16.01
CA ILE A 6 -7.81 7.92 15.72
C ILE A 6 -8.76 8.08 14.54
N THR A 7 -9.58 9.14 14.57
CA THR A 7 -10.55 9.43 13.52
C THR A 7 -9.87 9.67 12.17
N ALA A 8 -8.74 10.37 12.15
CA ALA A 8 -7.94 10.58 10.95
C ALA A 8 -7.40 9.25 10.41
N GLY A 9 -6.84 8.40 11.27
CA GLY A 9 -6.34 7.07 10.88
C GLY A 9 -7.42 6.21 10.22
N LEU A 10 -8.61 6.12 10.83
CA LEU A 10 -9.73 5.34 10.29
C LEU A 10 -10.23 5.86 8.93
N ARG A 11 -10.13 7.16 8.68
CA ARG A 11 -10.61 7.79 7.44
C ARG A 11 -9.62 7.70 6.30
N LEU A 12 -8.32 7.73 6.62
CA LEU A 12 -7.25 7.66 5.62
C LEU A 12 -6.88 6.22 5.28
N PHE A 13 -7.05 5.29 6.22
CA PHE A 13 -6.68 3.88 6.04
C PHE A 13 -7.25 3.25 4.75
N PRO A 14 -8.53 3.46 4.39
CA PRO A 14 -9.07 2.87 3.16
C PRO A 14 -8.42 3.38 1.87
N ASP A 15 -7.91 4.62 1.84
CA ASP A 15 -7.11 5.12 0.70
C ASP A 15 -5.70 4.50 0.72
N TYR A 16 -5.07 4.49 1.90
CA TYR A 16 -3.72 3.96 2.06
C TYR A 16 -3.64 2.46 1.81
N TYR A 17 -4.67 1.68 2.16
CA TYR A 17 -4.70 0.25 1.89
C TYR A 17 -4.59 -0.04 0.40
N VAL A 18 -5.34 0.70 -0.43
CA VAL A 18 -5.28 0.56 -1.90
C VAL A 18 -3.88 0.91 -2.43
N GLN A 19 -3.28 1.97 -1.90
CA GLN A 19 -1.92 2.36 -2.25
C GLN A 19 -0.87 1.33 -1.81
N ILE A 20 -1.03 0.72 -0.64
CA ILE A 20 -0.16 -0.35 -0.15
C ILE A 20 -0.21 -1.55 -1.10
N ILE A 21 -1.42 -1.98 -1.48
CA ILE A 21 -1.61 -3.08 -2.43
C ILE A 21 -0.99 -2.73 -3.79
N ASP A 22 -1.16 -1.50 -4.26
CA ASP A 22 -0.57 -1.03 -5.52
C ASP A 22 0.97 -0.99 -5.46
N HIS A 23 1.55 -0.50 -4.37
CA HIS A 23 3.00 -0.53 -4.17
C HIS A 23 3.55 -1.96 -4.16
N ILE A 24 2.87 -2.90 -3.50
CA ILE A 24 3.29 -4.31 -3.52
C ILE A 24 3.24 -4.85 -4.96
N LYS A 25 2.20 -4.51 -5.74
CA LYS A 25 2.09 -4.87 -7.17
C LYS A 25 3.25 -4.29 -7.98
N GLN A 26 3.57 -3.01 -7.79
CA GLN A 26 4.67 -2.33 -8.48
C GLN A 26 6.04 -2.93 -8.12
N ILE A 27 6.28 -3.20 -6.84
CA ILE A 27 7.54 -3.78 -6.35
C ILE A 27 7.75 -5.20 -6.91
N GLY A 28 6.69 -6.03 -6.93
CA GLY A 28 6.83 -7.39 -7.42
C GLY A 28 6.78 -7.52 -8.94
N GLY A 29 6.09 -6.62 -9.65
CA GLY A 29 6.10 -6.53 -11.10
C GLY A 29 5.87 -7.87 -11.80
N SER A 30 6.70 -8.19 -12.80
CA SER A 30 6.63 -9.45 -13.56
C SER A 30 6.98 -10.69 -12.75
N ASN A 31 7.62 -10.55 -11.58
CA ASN A 31 8.00 -11.71 -10.75
C ASN A 31 6.78 -12.46 -10.23
N PHE A 32 5.63 -11.78 -10.07
CA PHE A 32 4.37 -12.43 -9.73
C PHE A 32 3.86 -13.40 -10.80
N MET A 33 4.20 -13.17 -12.07
CA MET A 33 3.84 -14.06 -13.18
C MET A 33 4.87 -15.16 -13.40
N ALA A 34 6.14 -14.88 -13.09
CA ALA A 34 7.24 -15.82 -13.27
C ALA A 34 7.35 -16.85 -12.14
N ALA A 35 6.80 -16.54 -10.95
CA ALA A 35 6.90 -17.40 -9.78
C ALA A 35 6.35 -18.82 -10.07
N PRO A 36 7.18 -19.87 -9.90
CA PRO A 36 6.75 -21.24 -10.12
C PRO A 36 5.58 -21.65 -9.21
N SER A 37 4.75 -22.58 -9.66
CA SER A 37 3.63 -23.07 -8.84
C SER A 37 4.16 -23.89 -7.65
N GLY A 38 3.70 -23.54 -6.44
CA GLY A 38 4.19 -24.17 -5.20
C GLY A 38 3.83 -25.66 -5.05
N ALA A 39 2.90 -26.17 -5.85
CA ALA A 39 2.46 -27.57 -5.80
C ALA A 39 3.54 -28.58 -6.23
N ASN A 40 4.65 -28.11 -6.80
CA ASN A 40 5.69 -29.01 -7.35
C ASN A 40 7.11 -28.51 -7.06
N MET A 41 7.33 -27.85 -5.93
CA MET A 41 8.63 -27.22 -5.67
C MET A 41 9.81 -28.19 -5.67
N GLU A 42 9.62 -29.40 -5.15
CA GLU A 42 10.65 -30.45 -5.18
C GLU A 42 10.98 -30.86 -6.62
N ALA A 43 9.97 -31.12 -7.46
CA ALA A 43 10.17 -31.47 -8.87
C ALA A 43 10.75 -30.31 -9.70
N ILE A 44 10.41 -29.07 -9.36
CA ILE A 44 10.96 -27.87 -10.00
C ILE A 44 12.41 -27.66 -9.56
N THR A 45 12.76 -27.94 -8.31
CA THR A 45 14.14 -27.88 -7.83
C THR A 45 15.00 -28.95 -8.49
N GLU A 46 14.46 -30.16 -8.65
CA GLU A 46 15.16 -31.27 -9.31
C GLU A 46 15.39 -31.01 -10.81
N ALA A 47 14.36 -30.54 -11.54
CA ALA A 47 14.45 -30.35 -13.00
C ALA A 47 15.00 -28.99 -13.42
N LEU A 48 14.74 -27.94 -12.63
CA LEU A 48 14.99 -26.53 -12.99
C LEU A 48 15.80 -25.77 -11.93
N GLY A 49 16.26 -26.40 -10.86
CA GLY A 49 16.99 -25.77 -9.76
C GLY A 49 18.09 -24.80 -10.21
N PRO A 50 19.03 -25.20 -11.10
CA PRO A 50 20.07 -24.29 -11.60
C PRO A 50 19.53 -23.07 -12.35
N SER A 51 18.41 -23.22 -13.05
CA SER A 51 17.75 -22.12 -13.77
C SER A 51 17.02 -21.19 -12.81
N VAL A 52 16.28 -21.75 -11.84
CA VAL A 52 15.60 -20.97 -10.79
C VAL A 52 16.62 -20.16 -10.01
N GLU A 53 17.72 -20.78 -9.60
CA GLU A 53 18.80 -20.09 -8.88
C GLU A 53 19.40 -18.96 -9.71
N ARG A 54 19.60 -19.17 -11.00
CA ARG A 54 20.16 -18.15 -11.89
C ARG A 54 19.21 -16.97 -12.12
N TYR A 55 17.91 -17.23 -12.31
CA TYR A 55 16.94 -16.20 -12.72
C TYR A 55 16.22 -15.52 -11.55
N PHE A 56 16.13 -16.17 -10.38
CA PHE A 56 15.52 -15.60 -9.18
C PHE A 56 16.54 -15.07 -8.17
N LYS A 57 17.83 -15.03 -8.52
CA LYS A 57 18.90 -14.62 -7.62
C LYS A 57 18.65 -13.26 -6.95
N GLY A 58 19.12 -13.15 -5.71
CA GLY A 58 19.44 -11.93 -4.96
C GLY A 58 20.01 -10.78 -5.79
N ALA A 59 19.78 -9.54 -5.33
CA ALA A 59 20.79 -8.50 -5.58
C ALA A 59 22.13 -8.96 -4.96
N ALA A 60 23.25 -8.41 -5.42
CA ALA A 60 24.58 -8.94 -5.10
C ALA A 60 24.91 -8.97 -3.59
N ASP A 61 24.18 -8.19 -2.79
CA ASP A 61 24.25 -8.04 -1.34
C ASP A 61 23.24 -8.90 -0.56
N MET A 62 22.35 -9.61 -1.22
CA MET A 62 21.40 -10.52 -0.59
C MET A 62 22.04 -11.88 -0.31
N THR A 63 21.82 -12.41 0.89
CA THR A 63 22.29 -13.73 1.32
C THR A 63 21.36 -14.86 0.92
N GLU A 64 20.12 -14.55 0.54
CA GLU A 64 19.11 -15.53 0.15
C GLU A 64 19.37 -16.11 -1.25
N GLU A 65 19.22 -17.43 -1.37
CA GLU A 65 19.25 -18.12 -2.65
C GLU A 65 18.03 -17.73 -3.50
N GLY A 66 18.12 -17.92 -4.83
CA GLY A 66 17.00 -17.61 -5.72
C GLY A 66 15.75 -18.42 -5.39
N ILE A 67 15.92 -19.67 -4.93
CA ILE A 67 14.82 -20.54 -4.48
C ILE A 67 14.06 -19.93 -3.27
N ASP A 68 14.77 -19.28 -2.35
CA ASP A 68 14.19 -18.74 -1.10
C ASP A 68 13.27 -17.53 -1.35
N LYS A 69 13.41 -16.86 -2.49
CA LYS A 69 12.53 -15.76 -2.89
C LYS A 69 11.17 -16.22 -3.40
N VAL A 70 11.07 -17.46 -3.91
CA VAL A 70 9.81 -17.91 -4.52
C VAL A 70 8.66 -17.94 -3.50
N PRO A 71 8.82 -18.48 -2.27
CA PRO A 71 7.80 -18.38 -1.23
C PRO A 71 7.39 -16.93 -0.91
N LEU A 72 8.34 -15.99 -0.90
CA LEU A 72 8.06 -14.58 -0.62
C LEU A 72 7.17 -13.96 -1.71
N PHE A 73 7.52 -14.15 -2.99
CA PHE A 73 6.68 -13.66 -4.09
C PHE A 73 5.33 -14.34 -4.14
N ARG A 74 5.25 -15.62 -3.76
CA ARG A 74 3.98 -16.34 -3.69
C ARG A 74 3.07 -15.81 -2.60
N LEU A 75 3.61 -15.53 -1.41
CA LEU A 75 2.87 -14.91 -0.32
C LEU A 75 2.38 -13.52 -0.72
N ALA A 76 3.25 -12.71 -1.32
CA ALA A 76 2.87 -11.39 -1.81
C ALA A 76 1.77 -11.49 -2.89
N TRP A 77 1.81 -12.51 -3.78
CA TRP A 77 0.73 -12.77 -4.73
C TRP A 77 -0.59 -13.17 -4.05
N ASP A 78 -0.55 -13.97 -2.98
CA ASP A 78 -1.73 -14.30 -2.20
C ASP A 78 -2.39 -13.08 -1.56
N VAL A 79 -1.59 -12.05 -1.22
CA VAL A 79 -2.06 -10.78 -0.66
C VAL A 79 -2.65 -9.83 -1.71
N VAL A 80 -2.18 -9.85 -2.97
CA VAL A 80 -2.53 -8.81 -3.96
C VAL A 80 -3.21 -9.28 -5.24
N GLY A 81 -3.11 -10.57 -5.59
CA GLY A 81 -3.45 -11.09 -6.91
C GLY A 81 -4.51 -12.18 -6.93
N THR A 82 -4.85 -12.78 -5.78
CA THR A 82 -5.86 -13.84 -5.70
C THR A 82 -7.29 -13.30 -5.59
N SER A 83 -8.28 -14.17 -5.79
CA SER A 83 -9.68 -13.83 -5.50
C SER A 83 -9.91 -13.49 -4.03
N LEU A 84 -9.16 -14.14 -3.13
CA LEU A 84 -9.16 -13.82 -1.70
C LEU A 84 -8.59 -12.42 -1.44
N ALA A 85 -7.47 -12.07 -2.09
CA ALA A 85 -6.91 -10.72 -2.05
C ALA A 85 -7.91 -9.66 -2.50
N GLY A 86 -8.57 -9.88 -3.65
CA GLY A 86 -9.57 -8.95 -4.18
C GLY A 86 -10.75 -8.77 -3.21
N ARG A 87 -11.19 -9.83 -2.55
CA ARG A 87 -12.21 -9.74 -1.49
C ARG A 87 -11.72 -8.93 -0.30
N GLN A 88 -10.49 -9.17 0.17
CA GLN A 88 -9.92 -8.44 1.30
C GLN A 88 -9.77 -6.95 0.97
N GLU A 89 -9.30 -6.61 -0.22
CA GLU A 89 -9.20 -5.22 -0.67
C GLU A 89 -10.56 -4.52 -0.66
N LEU A 90 -11.59 -5.17 -1.21
CA LEU A 90 -12.96 -4.63 -1.17
C LEU A 90 -13.47 -4.44 0.25
N TYR A 91 -13.19 -5.40 1.14
CA TYR A 91 -13.59 -5.32 2.54
C TYR A 91 -12.95 -4.11 3.23
N GLU A 92 -11.62 -3.99 3.19
CA GLU A 92 -10.91 -2.88 3.86
C GLU A 92 -11.27 -1.52 3.26
N ARG A 93 -11.53 -1.47 1.95
CA ARG A 93 -11.92 -0.23 1.25
C ARG A 93 -13.27 0.32 1.74
N PHE A 94 -14.23 -0.57 2.05
CA PHE A 94 -15.62 -0.20 2.34
C PHE A 94 -16.08 -0.60 3.74
N PHE A 95 -15.20 -1.08 4.62
CA PHE A 95 -15.56 -1.52 5.97
C PHE A 95 -16.29 -0.42 6.77
N PHE A 96 -15.88 0.84 6.59
CA PHE A 96 -16.51 2.01 7.22
C PHE A 96 -17.51 2.74 6.30
N GLY A 97 -17.97 2.09 5.23
CA GLY A 97 -18.88 2.65 4.24
C GLY A 97 -18.17 3.43 3.12
N ASP A 98 -18.94 4.28 2.43
CA ASP A 98 -18.42 5.05 1.31
C ASP A 98 -17.41 6.13 1.76
N GLN A 99 -16.22 6.08 1.17
CA GLN A 99 -15.11 6.96 1.51
C GLN A 99 -15.38 8.42 1.19
N GLN A 100 -16.08 8.70 0.09
CA GLN A 100 -16.35 10.08 -0.34
C GLN A 100 -17.37 10.75 0.58
N VAL A 101 -18.40 10.00 0.97
CA VAL A 101 -19.36 10.43 2.01
C VAL A 101 -18.62 10.67 3.33
N SER A 102 -17.75 9.75 3.75
CA SER A 102 -16.98 9.90 4.99
C SER A 102 -16.07 11.14 4.98
N LYS A 103 -15.34 11.39 3.89
CA LYS A 103 -14.51 12.59 3.70
C LYS A 103 -15.33 13.88 3.71
N SER A 104 -16.46 13.90 3.01
CA SER A 104 -17.38 15.04 2.97
C SER A 104 -17.90 15.39 4.38
N GLN A 105 -18.38 14.38 5.12
CA GLN A 105 -18.86 14.57 6.49
C GLN A 105 -17.75 15.06 7.43
N SER A 106 -16.51 14.58 7.22
CA SER A 106 -15.34 15.03 7.97
C SER A 106 -15.06 16.51 7.73
N TYR A 107 -15.07 16.92 6.46
CA TYR A 107 -14.86 18.31 6.07
C TYR A 107 -15.94 19.23 6.63
N LEU A 108 -17.21 18.83 6.61
CA LEU A 108 -18.31 19.66 7.12
C LEU A 108 -18.27 19.82 8.64
N ARG A 109 -17.81 18.79 9.37
CA ARG A 109 -17.79 18.78 10.85
C ARG A 109 -16.52 19.36 11.46
N PHE A 110 -15.43 19.47 10.70
CA PHE A 110 -14.16 19.96 11.21
C PHE A 110 -14.19 21.47 11.45
N ASP A 111 -13.75 21.93 12.62
CA ASP A 111 -13.60 23.35 12.91
C ASP A 111 -12.43 23.93 12.10
N LYS A 112 -12.73 24.92 11.26
CA LYS A 112 -11.77 25.55 10.35
C LYS A 112 -11.35 26.93 10.84
N THR A 113 -11.82 27.37 12.01
CA THR A 113 -11.63 28.75 12.49
C THR A 113 -10.16 29.13 12.54
N GLU A 114 -9.31 28.27 13.10
CA GLU A 114 -7.86 28.48 13.19
C GLU A 114 -7.18 28.56 11.80
N ALA A 115 -7.56 27.65 10.89
CA ALA A 115 -7.02 27.63 9.53
C ALA A 115 -7.43 28.89 8.75
N ILE A 116 -8.69 29.31 8.88
CA ILE A 116 -9.21 30.53 8.25
C ILE A 116 -8.50 31.77 8.81
N GLU A 117 -8.29 31.84 10.13
CA GLU A 117 -7.57 32.94 10.77
C GLU A 117 -6.13 33.04 10.28
N THR A 118 -5.46 31.90 10.13
CA THR A 118 -4.10 31.82 9.58
C THR A 118 -4.05 32.36 8.15
N VAL A 119 -4.98 31.95 7.29
CA VAL A 119 -5.08 32.46 5.92
C VAL A 119 -5.38 33.96 5.90
N ARG A 120 -6.30 34.45 6.75
CA ARG A 120 -6.59 35.89 6.87
C ARG A 120 -5.37 36.70 7.27
N ARG A 121 -4.58 36.21 8.24
CA ARG A 121 -3.34 36.86 8.66
C ARG A 121 -2.31 36.92 7.54
N LEU A 122 -2.18 35.87 6.73
CA LEU A 122 -1.27 35.86 5.58
C LEU A 122 -1.72 36.81 4.46
N LEU A 123 -3.03 37.02 4.32
CA LEU A 123 -3.61 37.93 3.33
C LEU A 123 -3.70 39.39 3.81
N ASP A 124 -3.44 39.70 5.09
CA ASP A 124 -3.51 41.07 5.61
C ASP A 124 -2.43 41.95 4.92
N PRO A 125 -2.78 42.98 4.14
CA PRO A 125 -1.83 43.80 3.38
C PRO A 125 -0.85 44.62 4.24
N LYS A 126 -0.90 44.56 5.57
CA LYS A 126 0.08 45.20 6.46
C LYS A 126 1.53 44.80 6.22
N TRP A 127 1.80 43.67 5.57
CA TRP A 127 3.16 43.29 5.17
C TRP A 127 3.61 43.93 3.84
N LEU A 128 2.70 44.45 3.03
CA LEU A 128 2.99 45.17 1.76
C LEU A 128 3.39 46.63 1.98
N SER A 129 3.16 47.21 3.16
CA SER A 129 3.50 48.60 3.46
C SER A 129 4.95 48.83 3.92
N HIS A 130 5.75 47.77 4.02
CA HIS A 130 7.15 47.79 4.47
C HIS A 130 8.17 47.43 3.37
N SER A 131 7.74 47.39 2.09
CA SER A 131 8.62 47.27 0.90
C SER A 131 8.54 48.54 0.06
#